data_AF-A0A948I578-F1
#
_entry.id   AF-A0A948I578-F1
#
_cell.length_a   1.000
_cell.length_b   1.000
_cell.length_c   1.000
_cell.angle_alpha   90.00
_cell.angle_beta   90.00
_cell.angle_gamma   90.00
#
_symmetry.space_group_name_H-M   'P 1'
#
loop_
_entity.id
_entity.type
_entity.pdbx_description
1 polymer ?
#
loop_
_entity_poly.entity_id
_entity_poly.type
_entity_poly.pdbx_seq_one_letter_code
_entity_poly.pdbx_strand_id
1 'polypeptide(L)'
;MTLPAPIGLLAELTYRCPLACPYCSNPLALAAKTPELDTAEWTRVLRQAADLGVLQVHLSGGEPAARRDLEQIVRAAAGAGLYTNLITSG
;
A
#
# COMPACT_ATOMS: atom_id res chain seq x y z
N MET A 1 13.18 -21.88 -15.77
CA MET A 1 13.65 -20.49 -15.62
C MET A 1 12.88 -19.89 -14.46
N THR A 2 13.57 -19.38 -13.44
CA THR A 2 12.91 -18.69 -12.31
C THR A 2 12.83 -17.21 -12.67
N LEU A 3 11.65 -16.61 -12.56
CA LEU A 3 11.48 -15.17 -12.78
C LEU A 3 12.18 -14.42 -11.64
N PRO A 4 12.85 -13.29 -11.92
CA PRO A 4 13.40 -12.44 -10.87
C PRO A 4 12.26 -11.86 -10.01
N ALA A 5 12.55 -11.62 -8.73
CA ALA A 5 11.62 -10.96 -7.84
C ALA A 5 11.25 -9.54 -8.36
N PRO A 6 10.01 -9.08 -8.13
CA PRO A 6 9.65 -7.69 -8.39
C PRO A 6 10.52 -6.74 -7.54
N ILE A 7 10.99 -5.64 -8.13
CA ILE A 7 11.79 -4.65 -7.40
C ILE A 7 10.92 -3.91 -6.37
N GLY A 8 9.66 -3.64 -6.71
CA GLY A 8 8.74 -2.85 -5.89
C GLY A 8 7.32 -3.41 -5.84
N LEU A 9 6.65 -3.14 -4.72
CA LEU A 9 5.21 -3.37 -4.50
C LEU A 9 4.49 -2.02 -4.39
N LEU A 10 3.50 -1.78 -5.25
CA LEU A 10 2.55 -0.68 -5.08
C LEU A 10 1.37 -1.17 -4.23
N ALA A 11 1.27 -0.68 -2.99
CA ALA A 11 0.25 -1.07 -2.03
C ALA A 11 -0.84 0.02 -1.95
N GLU A 12 -1.94 -0.18 -2.67
CA GLU A 12 -3.12 0.70 -2.60
C GLU A 12 -3.94 0.39 -1.34
N LEU A 13 -3.68 1.11 -0.24
CA LEU A 13 -4.18 0.76 1.09
C LEU A 13 -5.68 1.08 1.28
N THR A 14 -6.15 2.11 0.59
CA THR A 14 -7.52 2.61 0.64
C THR A 14 -7.80 3.40 -0.64
N TYR A 15 -9.04 3.42 -1.13
CA TYR A 15 -9.44 4.34 -2.20
C TYR A 15 -10.14 5.60 -1.67
N ARG A 16 -10.24 5.78 -0.35
CA ARG A 16 -10.70 7.03 0.24
C ARG A 16 -9.65 8.12 0.05
N CYS A 17 -10.06 9.30 -0.39
CA CYS A 17 -9.19 10.47 -0.54
C CYS A 17 -10.00 11.74 -0.24
N PRO A 18 -9.46 12.71 0.53
CA PRO A 18 -10.15 13.99 0.76
C PRO A 18 -10.14 14.90 -0.48
N LEU A 19 -9.36 14.56 -1.50
CA LEU A 19 -9.20 15.33 -2.74
C LEU A 19 -9.96 14.69 -3.91
N ALA A 20 -10.25 15.51 -4.92
CA ALA A 20 -10.87 15.11 -6.18
C ALA A 20 -10.09 15.66 -7.37
N CYS A 21 -8.80 15.30 -7.44
CA CYS A 21 -7.90 15.84 -8.47
C CYS A 21 -8.38 15.46 -9.88
N PRO A 22 -8.43 16.40 -10.84
CA PRO A 22 -8.91 16.14 -12.20
C PRO A 22 -8.01 15.19 -13.00
N TYR A 23 -6.79 14.97 -12.53
CA TYR A 23 -5.79 14.09 -13.13
C TYR A 23 -5.61 12.77 -12.36
N CYS A 24 -6.47 12.47 -11.38
CA CYS A 24 -6.34 11.26 -10.57
C CYS A 24 -6.59 9.99 -11.42
N SER A 25 -5.68 9.03 -11.35
CA SER A 25 -5.84 7.73 -11.99
C SER A 25 -6.77 6.78 -11.22
N ASN A 26 -7.07 7.07 -9.96
CA ASN A 26 -7.89 6.18 -9.16
C ASN A 26 -9.35 6.17 -9.60
N PRO A 27 -9.96 4.99 -9.77
CA PRO A 27 -11.36 4.90 -10.10
C PRO A 27 -12.25 5.44 -8.96
N LEU A 28 -13.01 6.48 -9.26
CA LEU A 28 -13.87 7.17 -8.28
C LEU A 28 -14.91 6.26 -7.61
N ALA A 29 -15.31 5.17 -8.27
CA ALA A 29 -16.33 4.26 -7.77
C ALA A 29 -15.80 3.09 -6.93
N LEU A 30 -14.47 2.94 -6.75
CA LEU A 30 -13.91 1.77 -6.06
C LEU A 30 -14.02 1.82 -4.54
N ALA A 31 -14.02 3.01 -3.94
CA ALA A 31 -14.12 3.16 -2.48
C ALA A 31 -15.38 2.50 -1.89
N ALA A 32 -16.45 2.39 -2.67
CA ALA A 32 -17.72 1.78 -2.24
C ALA A 32 -17.88 0.30 -2.65
N LYS A 33 -16.96 -0.24 -3.47
CA LYS A 33 -17.17 -1.53 -4.16
C LYS A 33 -16.33 -2.67 -3.62
N THR A 34 -15.19 -2.38 -2.99
CA THR A 34 -14.24 -3.43 -2.57
C THR A 34 -13.92 -3.28 -1.09
N PRO A 35 -14.04 -4.34 -0.28
CA PRO A 35 -13.56 -4.31 1.10
C PRO A 35 -12.05 -4.07 1.12
N GLU A 36 -11.60 -3.15 1.98
CA GLU A 36 -10.18 -2.90 2.21
C GLU A 36 -9.57 -4.04 3.03
N LEU A 37 -8.33 -4.40 2.75
CA LEU A 37 -7.58 -5.30 3.62
C LEU A 37 -7.39 -4.66 5.00
N ASP A 38 -7.56 -5.48 6.04
CA ASP A 38 -7.27 -5.07 7.40
C ASP A 38 -5.75 -5.00 7.68
N THR A 39 -5.37 -4.54 8.87
CA THR A 39 -3.96 -4.38 9.26
C THR A 39 -3.20 -5.72 9.29
N ALA A 40 -3.86 -6.80 9.70
CA ALA A 40 -3.24 -8.12 9.81
C ALA A 40 -3.00 -8.73 8.43
N GLU A 41 -3.95 -8.54 7.52
CA GLU A 41 -3.81 -8.90 6.11
C GLU A 41 -2.67 -8.14 5.44
N TRP A 42 -2.58 -6.82 5.63
CA TRP A 42 -1.45 -6.04 5.13
C TRP A 42 -0.11 -6.50 5.72
N THR A 43 -0.07 -6.77 7.02
CA THR A 43 1.14 -7.32 7.67
C THR A 43 1.58 -8.64 7.02
N ARG A 44 0.62 -9.52 6.72
CA ARG A 44 0.90 -10.79 6.02
C ARG A 44 1.39 -10.55 4.59
N VAL A 45 0.77 -9.65 3.83
CA VAL A 45 1.17 -9.30 2.46
C VAL A 45 2.59 -8.74 2.42
N LEU A 46 2.94 -7.85 3.34
CA LEU A 46 4.27 -7.23 3.41
C LEU A 46 5.36 -8.26 3.73
N ARG A 47 5.09 -9.19 4.64
CA ARG A 47 6.01 -10.32 4.91
C ARG A 47 6.20 -11.19 3.68
N GLN A 48 5.11 -11.55 3.00
CA GLN A 48 5.18 -12.32 1.77
C GLN A 48 5.99 -11.58 0.70
N ALA A 49 5.78 -10.27 0.53
CA ALA A 49 6.57 -9.48 -0.42
C ALA A 49 8.07 -9.53 -0.11
N ALA A 50 8.45 -9.40 1.17
CA ALA A 50 9.84 -9.52 1.60
C ALA A 50 10.40 -10.94 1.35
N ASP A 51 9.64 -11.98 1.67
CA ASP A 51 10.03 -13.38 1.43
C ASP A 51 10.21 -13.68 -0.08
N LEU A 52 9.44 -13.01 -0.93
CA LEU A 52 9.60 -13.06 -2.40
C LEU A 52 10.85 -12.33 -2.90
N GLY A 53 11.50 -11.50 -2.07
CA GLY A 53 12.67 -10.70 -2.44
C GLY A 53 12.34 -9.30 -2.96
N VAL A 54 11.14 -8.77 -2.68
CA VAL A 54 10.79 -7.38 -2.99
C VAL A 54 11.66 -6.43 -2.16
N LEU A 55 12.16 -5.37 -2.79
CA LEU A 55 13.04 -4.40 -2.14
C LEU A 55 12.28 -3.18 -1.63
N GLN A 56 11.31 -2.69 -2.40
CA GLN A 56 10.62 -1.44 -2.14
C GLN A 56 9.12 -1.63 -1.99
N VAL A 57 8.48 -0.89 -1.08
CA VAL A 57 7.02 -0.82 -0.99
C VAL A 57 6.56 0.63 -1.01
N HIS A 58 5.59 0.91 -1.87
CA HIS A 58 5.00 2.24 -2.05
C HIS A 58 3.59 2.19 -1.46
N LEU A 59 3.43 2.74 -0.26
CA LEU A 59 2.15 2.87 0.42
C LEU A 59 1.38 4.02 -0.25
N SER A 60 0.27 3.67 -0.89
CA SER A 60 -0.48 4.54 -1.80
C SER A 60 -1.99 4.21 -1.70
N GLY A 61 -2.73 4.50 -2.77
CA GLY A 61 -4.17 4.34 -2.90
C GLY A 61 -4.77 5.68 -3.29
N GLY A 62 -5.90 6.05 -2.68
CA GLY A 62 -6.37 7.41 -2.58
C GLY A 62 -5.42 8.21 -1.70
N GLU A 63 -5.77 8.37 -0.43
CA GLU A 63 -4.89 8.98 0.57
C GLU A 63 -4.57 7.94 1.66
N PRO A 64 -3.36 7.35 1.69
CA PRO A 64 -2.99 6.40 2.75
C PRO A 64 -3.12 7.00 4.16
N ALA A 65 -2.91 8.31 4.33
CA ALA A 65 -3.09 8.99 5.63
C ALA A 65 -4.57 9.05 6.09
N ALA A 66 -5.54 8.71 5.24
CA ALA A 66 -6.94 8.55 5.64
C ALA A 66 -7.19 7.27 6.47
N ARG A 67 -6.19 6.38 6.60
CA ARG A 67 -6.25 5.18 7.44
C ARG A 67 -5.73 5.48 8.85
N ARG A 68 -6.54 5.15 9.86
CA ARG A 68 -6.17 5.32 11.29
C ARG A 68 -5.06 4.36 11.74
N ASP A 69 -4.90 3.25 11.03
CA ASP A 69 -3.93 2.18 11.31
C ASP A 69 -2.64 2.31 10.48
N LEU A 70 -2.45 3.41 9.74
CA LEU A 70 -1.31 3.58 8.83
C LEU A 70 0.04 3.35 9.53
N GLU A 71 0.24 3.87 10.74
CA GLU A 71 1.51 3.67 11.46
C GLU A 71 1.81 2.21 11.77
N GLN A 72 0.78 1.39 12.00
CA GLN A 72 0.95 -0.05 12.23
C GLN A 72 1.40 -0.75 10.94
N ILE A 73 0.83 -0.36 9.80
CA ILE A 73 1.21 -0.87 8.47
C ILE A 73 2.66 -0.45 8.14
N VAL A 74 3.03 0.81 8.40
CA VAL A 74 4.41 1.30 8.23
C VAL A 74 5.39 0.52 9.11
N ARG A 75 5.04 0.28 10.38
CA ARG A 75 5.85 -0.56 11.29
C ARG A 75 6.00 -1.99 10.77
N ALA A 76 4.94 -2.58 10.22
CA ALA A 76 5.00 -3.90 9.62
C ALA A 76 5.92 -3.96 8.39
N ALA A 77 5.86 -2.95 7.52
CA ALA A 77 6.71 -2.86 6.34
C ALA A 77 8.19 -2.71 6.72
N ALA A 78 8.49 -1.79 7.64
CA ALA A 78 9.83 -1.59 8.17
C ALA A 78 10.35 -2.85 8.90
N GLY A 79 9.52 -3.50 9.70
CA GLY A 79 9.87 -4.75 10.39
C GLY A 79 10.10 -5.94 9.45
N ALA A 80 9.53 -5.91 8.24
CA ALA A 80 9.80 -6.87 7.17
C ALA A 80 11.07 -6.55 6.36
N GLY A 81 11.75 -5.43 6.65
CA GLY A 81 12.96 -5.01 5.95
C GLY A 81 12.73 -4.34 4.58
N LEU A 82 11.50 -3.91 4.29
CA LEU A 82 11.16 -3.26 3.02
C LEU A 82 11.52 -1.77 3.06
N TYR A 83 12.18 -1.27 2.00
CA TYR A 83 12.36 0.17 1.79
C TYR A 83 10.99 0.81 1.53
N THR A 84 10.49 1.58 2.49
CA THR A 84 9.10 2.03 2.51
C THR A 84 8.98 3.48 2.09
N ASN A 85 8.18 3.73 1.05
CA ASN A 85 7.79 5.06 0.57
C ASN A 85 6.33 5.33 0.91
N LEU A 86 6.03 6.52 1.43
CA LEU A 86 4.66 7.00 1.62
C LEU A 86 4.31 7.96 0.49
N ILE A 87 3.29 7.63 -0.29
CA ILE A 87 2.76 8.49 -1.35
C ILE A 87 1.55 9.24 -0.80
N THR A 88 1.74 10.50 -0.42
CA THR A 88 0.73 11.35 0.22
C THR A 88 0.48 12.61 -0.62
N SER A 89 -0.73 13.17 -0.49
CA SER A 89 -1.08 14.47 -1.05
C SER A 89 -0.53 15.67 -0.26
N GLY A 90 -0.02 15.44 0.96
CA GLY A 90 0.56 16.49 1.82
C GLY A 90 0.55 16.10 3.29
#